data_AF-A0A3B6G2I1-F1
#
_entry.id   AF-A0A3B6G2I1-F1
#
_cell.length_a   1.000
_cell.length_b   1.000
_cell.length_c   1.000
_cell.angle_alpha   90.00
_cell.angle_beta   90.00
_cell.angle_gamma   90.00
#
_symmetry.space_group_name_H-M   'P 1'
#
loop_
_entity.id
_entity.type
_entity.pdbx_description
1 polymer ?
#
loop_
_entity_poly.entity_id
_entity_poly.type
_entity_poly.pdbx_seq_one_letter_code
_entity_poly.pdbx_strand_id
1 'polypeptide(L)'
;MSTVASSSKRSRGQAAHGVDRLSSLPDPLLHLVMSFLPMPEVVRTSLLSPRWRYLWASAPFIHLDYKDFVNGGDDLKKRKFDQNRLQKFGDQLLLLRDGTLPLDEARIFIRSGPIAEKCCTWIRHAIRHKARLLHVYGLPIGEEIFFDNRSMIPSQHLKRIRLQMVTLDSISFRMLNFDFPALEHLELQDCNVWPMQKISSRSLKTIQISRCDFEEGHEICAPNLNHLSILDSSFGGILVTRDLHSLVAVSICLGNQDEILDHRVFDGLSQVTTLKLHAPLPEPTLERSLQTCPVFSNLTSLVLGEWCMASDFAPLLLILRRSPKLKYLTLKLRTEQHGECKAAGRNPSPREESSLGGYPSIKRTVIYCGRDDPWVSSLVKVLLPIVIPCGEISIKGH
;
A
#
# COMPACT_ATOMS: atom_id res chain seq x y z
N MET A 1 -74.28 -27.69 -26.81
CA MET A 1 -72.84 -27.97 -26.65
C MET A 1 -72.30 -27.02 -25.60
N SER A 2 -72.16 -27.55 -24.39
CA SER A 2 -71.82 -26.81 -23.17
C SER A 2 -70.41 -27.23 -22.78
N THR A 3 -69.47 -26.29 -22.73
CA THR A 3 -68.15 -26.54 -22.13
C THR A 3 -67.69 -25.28 -21.41
N VAL A 4 -67.91 -25.30 -20.10
CA VAL A 4 -67.31 -24.40 -19.10
C VAL A 4 -65.88 -24.87 -18.90
N ALA A 5 -64.89 -24.03 -19.22
CA ALA A 5 -63.49 -24.30 -18.93
C ALA A 5 -63.14 -23.75 -17.53
N SER A 6 -62.85 -24.67 -16.61
CA SER A 6 -62.52 -24.42 -15.21
C SER A 6 -61.17 -23.71 -15.06
N SER A 7 -61.14 -22.63 -14.26
CA SER A 7 -59.90 -22.00 -13.81
C SER A 7 -59.15 -22.91 -12.83
N SER A 8 -57.96 -23.34 -13.23
CA SER A 8 -57.08 -24.13 -12.37
C SER A 8 -56.36 -23.20 -11.40
N LYS A 9 -56.93 -23.04 -10.19
CA LYS A 9 -56.24 -22.48 -9.03
C LYS A 9 -55.08 -23.41 -8.67
N ARG A 10 -53.85 -23.03 -9.02
CA ARG A 10 -52.64 -23.66 -8.49
C ARG A 10 -52.64 -23.50 -6.96
N SER A 11 -52.84 -24.60 -6.26
CA SER A 11 -52.64 -24.72 -4.83
C SER A 11 -51.19 -24.34 -4.51
N ARG A 12 -51.00 -23.33 -3.65
CA ARG A 12 -49.73 -23.10 -2.96
C ARG A 12 -49.49 -24.34 -2.10
N GLY A 13 -48.52 -25.17 -2.50
CA GLY A 13 -47.94 -26.14 -1.60
C GLY A 13 -47.47 -25.41 -0.34
N GLN A 14 -47.95 -25.86 0.82
CA GLN A 14 -47.41 -25.50 2.13
C GLN A 14 -45.95 -25.98 2.16
N ALA A 15 -45.04 -25.12 1.72
CA ALA A 15 -43.63 -25.26 2.06
C ALA A 15 -43.52 -25.02 3.56
N ALA A 16 -42.88 -25.95 4.26
CA ALA A 16 -42.52 -25.82 5.66
C ALA A 16 -42.07 -24.37 5.97
N HIS A 17 -42.57 -23.79 7.05
CA HIS A 17 -42.12 -22.51 7.59
C HIS A 17 -40.63 -22.60 7.96
N GLY A 18 -39.75 -22.53 6.97
CA GLY A 18 -38.36 -22.18 7.17
C GLY A 18 -38.37 -20.75 7.69
N VAL A 19 -38.16 -20.58 8.99
CA VAL A 19 -38.00 -19.26 9.60
C VAL A 19 -36.91 -18.54 8.83
N ASP A 20 -37.25 -17.42 8.20
CA ASP A 20 -36.29 -16.56 7.50
C ASP A 20 -35.41 -15.85 8.53
N ARG A 21 -34.44 -16.61 9.06
CA ARG A 21 -33.48 -16.15 10.08
C ARG A 21 -32.60 -15.03 9.56
N LEU A 22 -32.35 -14.98 8.26
CA LEU A 22 -31.58 -13.92 7.61
C LEU A 22 -32.33 -12.59 7.69
N SER A 23 -33.62 -12.55 7.32
CA SER A 23 -34.42 -11.32 7.45
C SER A 23 -34.65 -10.84 8.89
N SER A 24 -34.34 -11.66 9.90
CA SER A 24 -34.39 -11.27 11.32
C SER A 24 -33.15 -10.52 11.81
N LEU A 25 -32.06 -10.51 11.02
CA LEU A 25 -30.83 -9.80 11.38
C LEU A 25 -31.00 -8.27 11.25
N PRO A 26 -30.30 -7.48 12.08
CA PRO A 26 -30.21 -6.03 11.92
C PRO A 26 -29.56 -5.60 10.60
N ASP A 27 -29.96 -4.44 10.07
CA ASP A 27 -29.43 -3.89 8.80
C ASP A 27 -27.90 -3.84 8.72
N PRO A 28 -27.17 -3.42 9.77
CA PRO A 28 -25.71 -3.41 9.70
C PRO A 28 -25.10 -4.79 9.45
N LEU A 29 -25.70 -5.87 9.97
CA LEU A 29 -25.23 -7.23 9.71
C LEU A 29 -25.61 -7.70 8.30
N LEU A 30 -26.77 -7.29 7.80
CA LEU A 30 -27.18 -7.59 6.43
C LEU A 30 -26.29 -6.86 5.42
N HIS A 31 -25.96 -5.60 5.66
CA HIS A 31 -25.00 -4.84 4.87
C HIS A 31 -23.60 -5.47 4.94
N LEU A 32 -23.16 -5.95 6.10
CA LEU A 32 -21.90 -6.69 6.21
C LEU A 32 -21.93 -7.96 5.34
N VAL A 33 -22.99 -8.77 5.40
CA VAL A 33 -23.15 -9.95 4.54
C VAL A 33 -23.12 -9.55 3.05
N MET A 34 -23.85 -8.51 2.67
CA MET A 34 -23.86 -7.98 1.30
C MET A 34 -22.48 -7.49 0.85
N SER A 35 -21.64 -6.96 1.75
CA SER A 35 -20.32 -6.43 1.39
C SER A 35 -19.36 -7.48 0.83
N PHE A 36 -19.64 -8.77 1.06
CA PHE A 36 -18.90 -9.90 0.49
C PHE A 36 -19.40 -10.35 -0.89
N LEU A 37 -20.51 -9.80 -1.38
CA LEU A 37 -21.11 -10.16 -2.65
C LEU A 37 -20.70 -9.18 -3.77
N PRO A 38 -20.59 -9.65 -5.03
CA PRO A 38 -20.57 -8.80 -6.21
C PRO A 38 -21.75 -7.81 -6.21
N MET A 39 -21.52 -6.58 -6.65
CA MET A 39 -22.56 -5.54 -6.55
C MET A 39 -23.86 -5.86 -7.31
N PRO A 40 -23.82 -6.51 -8.49
CA PRO A 40 -25.04 -7.01 -9.13
C PRO A 40 -25.81 -8.03 -8.29
N GLU A 41 -25.13 -8.84 -7.49
CA GLU A 41 -25.77 -9.80 -6.58
C GLU A 41 -26.36 -9.10 -5.36
N VAL A 42 -25.68 -8.09 -4.83
CA VAL A 42 -26.23 -7.21 -3.78
C VAL A 42 -27.59 -6.65 -4.21
N VAL A 43 -27.70 -6.11 -5.42
CA VAL A 43 -28.98 -5.61 -5.95
C VAL A 43 -30.00 -6.75 -6.14
N ARG A 44 -29.57 -7.94 -6.59
CA ARG A 44 -30.45 -9.12 -6.75
C ARG A 44 -31.02 -9.65 -5.43
N THR A 45 -30.38 -9.38 -4.30
CA THR A 45 -30.94 -9.75 -2.98
C THR A 45 -32.32 -9.13 -2.74
N SER A 46 -32.67 -8.04 -3.44
CA SER A 46 -34.01 -7.44 -3.44
C SER A 46 -35.15 -8.41 -3.80
N LEU A 47 -34.82 -9.54 -4.43
CA LEU A 47 -35.76 -10.59 -4.82
C LEU A 47 -35.98 -11.66 -3.73
N LEU A 48 -35.16 -11.70 -2.68
CA LEU A 48 -35.22 -12.74 -1.64
C LEU A 48 -36.49 -12.66 -0.81
N SER A 49 -36.81 -11.46 -0.31
CA SER A 49 -38.03 -11.22 0.46
C SER A 49 -38.38 -9.73 0.46
N PRO A 50 -39.60 -9.34 0.90
CA PRO A 50 -39.99 -7.94 1.02
C PRO A 50 -39.01 -7.10 1.85
N ARG A 51 -38.36 -7.72 2.85
CA ARG A 51 -37.38 -7.06 3.73
C ARG A 51 -36.14 -6.60 2.98
N TRP A 52 -35.72 -7.35 1.97
CA TRP A 52 -34.49 -7.11 1.21
C TRP A 52 -34.67 -6.17 0.04
N ARG A 53 -35.93 -5.90 -0.36
CA ARG A 53 -36.28 -5.13 -1.56
C ARG A 53 -35.50 -3.83 -1.72
N TYR A 54 -35.30 -3.10 -0.62
CA TYR A 54 -34.63 -1.80 -0.61
C TYR A 54 -33.34 -1.77 0.23
N LEU A 55 -32.91 -2.90 0.80
CA LEU A 55 -31.73 -2.95 1.69
C LEU A 55 -30.45 -2.55 0.98
N TRP A 56 -30.31 -2.93 -0.28
CA TRP A 56 -29.14 -2.58 -1.09
C TRP A 56 -29.06 -1.05 -1.34
N ALA A 57 -30.20 -0.35 -1.38
CA ALA A 57 -30.23 1.08 -1.64
C ALA A 57 -29.70 1.90 -0.46
N SER A 58 -29.71 1.34 0.75
CA SER A 58 -29.12 1.94 1.94
C SER A 58 -27.71 1.42 2.28
N ALA A 59 -27.14 0.57 1.42
CA ALA A 59 -25.82 -0.02 1.68
C ALA A 59 -24.76 1.09 1.82
N PRO A 60 -23.88 1.01 2.84
CA PRO A 60 -22.84 2.00 3.08
C PRO A 60 -21.63 1.81 2.15
N PHE A 61 -21.76 1.04 1.07
CA PHE A 61 -20.67 0.79 0.14
C PHE A 61 -21.14 0.76 -1.31
N ILE A 62 -20.22 1.07 -2.23
CA ILE A 62 -20.41 0.93 -3.67
C ILE A 62 -19.19 0.23 -4.24
N HIS A 63 -19.38 -0.95 -4.84
CA HIS A 63 -18.31 -1.68 -5.52
C HIS A 63 -18.65 -1.80 -7.02
N LEU A 64 -17.91 -1.11 -7.87
CA LEU A 64 -18.03 -1.23 -9.32
C LEU A 64 -16.77 -1.92 -9.83
N ASP A 65 -16.77 -3.26 -9.86
CA ASP A 65 -15.64 -4.08 -10.29
C ASP A 65 -15.84 -4.57 -11.73
N TYR A 66 -14.82 -4.46 -12.59
CA TYR A 66 -14.89 -4.97 -13.96
C TYR A 66 -15.15 -6.48 -14.01
N LYS A 67 -14.71 -7.25 -13.01
CA LYS A 67 -14.85 -8.71 -12.93
C LYS A 67 -16.32 -9.14 -12.94
N ASP A 68 -17.21 -8.31 -12.39
CA ASP A 68 -18.65 -8.56 -12.33
C ASP A 68 -19.35 -8.40 -13.70
N PHE A 69 -18.63 -7.84 -14.68
CA PHE A 69 -19.13 -7.50 -16.02
C PHE A 69 -18.29 -8.17 -17.12
N VAL A 70 -17.61 -9.27 -16.82
CA VAL A 70 -16.96 -10.12 -17.82
C VAL A 70 -17.93 -11.21 -18.29
N ASN A 71 -18.23 -11.24 -19.58
CA ASN A 71 -19.01 -12.31 -20.21
C ASN A 71 -18.06 -13.42 -20.70
N GLY A 72 -18.51 -14.68 -20.78
CA GLY A 72 -17.74 -15.80 -21.36
C GLY A 72 -17.46 -16.99 -20.43
N GLY A 73 -17.91 -16.94 -19.17
CA GLY A 73 -17.77 -18.04 -18.21
C GLY A 73 -16.31 -18.35 -17.85
N ASP A 74 -16.02 -19.63 -17.58
CA ASP A 74 -14.68 -20.11 -17.22
C ASP A 74 -13.72 -20.18 -18.41
N ASP A 75 -14.22 -20.02 -19.65
CA ASP A 75 -13.38 -20.02 -20.85
C ASP A 75 -12.62 -18.69 -20.98
N LEU A 76 -11.35 -18.71 -20.54
CA LEU A 76 -10.43 -17.57 -20.60
C LEU A 76 -10.32 -16.94 -22.00
N LYS A 77 -10.52 -17.71 -23.08
CA LYS A 77 -10.42 -17.21 -24.47
C LYS A 77 -11.65 -16.42 -24.91
N LYS A 78 -12.78 -16.57 -24.21
CA LYS A 78 -14.06 -15.90 -24.52
C LYS A 78 -14.37 -14.77 -23.56
N ARG A 79 -13.53 -14.54 -22.54
CA ARG A 79 -13.71 -13.46 -21.57
C ARG A 79 -13.68 -12.11 -22.25
N LYS A 80 -14.86 -11.49 -22.35
CA LYS A 80 -15.02 -10.15 -22.91
C LYS A 80 -15.65 -9.25 -21.86
N PHE A 81 -14.93 -8.19 -21.52
CA PHE A 81 -15.44 -7.14 -20.66
C PHE A 81 -16.58 -6.38 -21.35
N ASP A 82 -17.72 -6.29 -20.67
CA ASP A 82 -18.92 -5.59 -21.14
C ASP A 82 -19.02 -4.21 -20.49
N GLN A 83 -18.30 -3.27 -21.11
CA GLN A 83 -18.26 -1.87 -20.67
C GLN A 83 -19.65 -1.22 -20.64
N ASN A 84 -20.52 -1.53 -21.59
CA ASN A 84 -21.87 -0.96 -21.67
C ASN A 84 -22.75 -1.44 -20.51
N ARG A 85 -22.62 -2.72 -20.13
CA ARG A 85 -23.34 -3.27 -18.98
C ARG A 85 -22.83 -2.68 -17.67
N LEU A 86 -21.51 -2.53 -17.49
CA LEU A 86 -20.95 -1.84 -16.33
C LEU A 86 -21.48 -0.40 -16.26
N GLN A 87 -21.43 0.33 -17.37
CA GLN A 87 -21.89 1.71 -17.41
C GLN A 87 -23.36 1.85 -17.02
N LYS A 88 -24.25 1.07 -17.66
CA LYS A 88 -25.69 1.10 -17.36
C LYS A 88 -25.97 0.71 -15.91
N PHE A 89 -25.28 -0.31 -15.40
CA PHE A 89 -25.43 -0.73 -14.03
C PHE A 89 -24.96 0.34 -13.04
N GLY A 90 -23.78 0.92 -13.26
CA GLY A 90 -23.24 2.00 -12.42
C GLY A 90 -24.19 3.19 -12.38
N ASP A 91 -24.62 3.68 -13.54
CA ASP A 91 -25.54 4.83 -13.62
C ASP A 91 -26.88 4.55 -12.91
N GLN A 92 -27.46 3.36 -13.08
CA GLN A 92 -28.69 2.96 -12.39
C GLN A 92 -28.49 2.78 -10.89
N LEU A 93 -27.37 2.20 -10.46
CA LEU A 93 -27.04 1.98 -9.07
C LEU A 93 -26.99 3.31 -8.32
N LEU A 94 -26.28 4.29 -8.87
CA LEU A 94 -26.14 5.61 -8.25
C LEU A 94 -27.45 6.39 -8.22
N LEU A 95 -28.28 6.24 -9.26
CA LEU A 95 -29.59 6.91 -9.34
C LEU A 95 -30.59 6.38 -8.31
N LEU A 96 -30.56 5.07 -8.06
CA LEU A 96 -31.55 4.38 -7.21
C LEU A 96 -31.09 4.21 -5.77
N ARG A 97 -29.81 4.45 -5.46
CA ARG A 97 -29.30 4.48 -4.09
C ARG A 97 -29.92 5.64 -3.31
N ASP A 98 -30.13 5.44 -2.02
CA ASP A 98 -30.49 6.51 -1.11
C ASP A 98 -29.31 7.49 -0.96
N GLY A 99 -29.41 8.64 -1.62
CA GLY A 99 -28.41 9.70 -1.57
C GLY A 99 -28.32 10.44 -0.23
N THR A 100 -29.24 10.22 0.71
CA THR A 100 -29.17 10.85 2.04
C THR A 100 -28.15 10.14 2.95
N LEU A 101 -27.87 8.87 2.68
CA LEU A 101 -27.02 8.03 3.50
C LEU A 101 -25.54 8.13 3.08
N PRO A 102 -24.61 8.24 4.05
CA PRO A 102 -23.19 8.30 3.75
C PRO A 102 -22.64 6.98 3.20
N LEU A 103 -21.46 7.04 2.60
CA LEU A 103 -20.68 5.89 2.18
C LEU A 103 -19.49 5.69 3.13
N ASP A 104 -19.32 4.47 3.61
CA ASP A 104 -18.10 4.07 4.30
C ASP A 104 -17.01 3.71 3.27
N GLU A 105 -17.35 2.97 2.21
CA GLU A 105 -16.41 2.53 1.18
C GLU A 105 -16.95 2.71 -0.25
N ALA A 106 -16.13 3.26 -1.14
CA ALA A 106 -16.39 3.26 -2.57
C ALA A 106 -15.20 2.66 -3.30
N ARG A 107 -15.42 1.55 -4.00
CA ARG A 107 -14.45 0.88 -4.86
C ARG A 107 -14.89 1.00 -6.30
N ILE A 108 -14.09 1.67 -7.13
CA ILE A 108 -14.49 2.03 -8.49
C ILE A 108 -13.39 1.61 -9.45
N PHE A 109 -13.73 0.68 -10.35
CA PHE A 109 -12.93 0.38 -11.53
C PHE A 109 -12.99 1.54 -12.52
N ILE A 110 -11.81 1.93 -13.02
CA ILE A 110 -11.68 2.96 -14.03
C ILE A 110 -10.95 2.44 -15.27
N ARG A 111 -11.29 3.03 -16.42
CA ARG A 111 -10.72 2.67 -17.72
C ARG A 111 -10.64 3.91 -18.60
N SER A 112 -9.61 3.99 -19.43
CA SER A 112 -9.55 4.99 -20.50
C SER A 112 -10.66 4.79 -21.54
N GLY A 113 -10.81 5.77 -22.44
CA GLY A 113 -11.79 5.71 -23.52
C GLY A 113 -13.21 6.11 -23.09
N PRO A 114 -14.27 5.61 -23.77
CA PRO A 114 -15.62 6.19 -23.67
C PRO A 114 -16.27 6.17 -22.28
N ILE A 115 -15.84 5.29 -21.37
CA ILE A 115 -16.39 5.19 -20.01
C ILE A 115 -15.71 6.13 -19.02
N ALA A 116 -14.59 6.76 -19.38
CA ALA A 116 -13.80 7.57 -18.45
C ALA A 116 -14.65 8.66 -17.76
N GLU A 117 -15.49 9.38 -18.50
CA GLU A 117 -16.36 10.42 -17.94
C GLU A 117 -17.40 9.86 -16.94
N LYS A 118 -17.83 8.61 -17.15
CA LYS A 118 -18.75 7.91 -16.25
C LYS A 118 -18.05 7.48 -14.98
N CYS A 119 -16.84 6.93 -15.10
CA CYS A 119 -15.96 6.68 -13.96
C CYS A 119 -15.76 7.94 -13.10
N CYS A 120 -15.48 9.09 -13.73
CA CYS A 120 -15.38 10.38 -13.05
C CYS A 120 -16.67 10.74 -12.30
N THR A 121 -17.83 10.49 -12.91
CA THR A 121 -19.14 10.74 -12.30
C THR A 121 -19.41 9.85 -11.09
N TRP A 122 -18.98 8.60 -11.14
CA TRP A 122 -19.12 7.68 -10.02
C TRP A 122 -18.24 8.05 -8.85
N ILE A 123 -17.02 8.48 -9.12
CA ILE A 123 -16.09 9.03 -8.11
C ILE A 123 -16.69 10.29 -7.47
N ARG A 124 -17.19 11.25 -8.28
CA ARG A 124 -17.88 12.45 -7.75
C ARG A 124 -19.05 12.11 -6.85
N HIS A 125 -19.85 11.13 -7.25
CA HIS A 125 -20.98 10.66 -6.45
C HIS A 125 -20.50 10.13 -5.10
N ALA A 126 -19.52 9.23 -5.09
CA ALA A 126 -18.96 8.70 -3.84
C ALA A 126 -18.50 9.80 -2.88
N ILE A 127 -17.76 10.78 -3.40
CA ILE A 127 -17.28 11.92 -2.62
C ILE A 127 -18.44 12.77 -2.07
N ARG A 128 -19.44 13.10 -2.91
CA ARG A 128 -20.62 13.89 -2.49
C ARG A 128 -21.41 13.19 -1.39
N HIS A 129 -21.47 11.88 -1.43
CA HIS A 129 -22.13 11.05 -0.42
C HIS A 129 -21.18 10.66 0.72
N LYS A 130 -20.21 11.53 1.03
CA LYS A 130 -19.36 11.47 2.24
C LYS A 130 -18.55 10.18 2.38
N ALA A 131 -18.11 9.59 1.26
CA ALA A 131 -17.21 8.44 1.27
C ALA A 131 -16.03 8.64 2.23
N ARG A 132 -15.77 7.65 3.09
CA ARG A 132 -14.63 7.65 4.01
C ARG A 132 -13.40 6.95 3.43
N LEU A 133 -13.63 5.88 2.67
CA LEU A 133 -12.62 5.16 1.89
C LEU A 133 -12.97 5.25 0.42
N LEU A 134 -12.01 5.72 -0.38
CA LEU A 134 -12.10 5.67 -1.83
C LEU A 134 -10.97 4.78 -2.39
N HIS A 135 -11.35 3.69 -3.03
CA HIS A 135 -10.44 2.81 -3.76
C HIS A 135 -10.71 2.96 -5.25
N VAL A 136 -9.75 3.53 -5.98
CA VAL A 136 -9.81 3.64 -7.44
C VAL A 136 -8.75 2.74 -8.03
N TYR A 137 -9.14 1.89 -8.98
CA TYR A 137 -8.20 1.02 -9.64
C TYR A 137 -8.47 0.84 -11.12
N GLY A 138 -7.41 0.68 -11.90
CA GLY A 138 -7.46 0.52 -13.35
C GLY A 138 -6.92 -0.81 -13.85
N LEU A 139 -6.98 -1.00 -15.17
CA LEU A 139 -6.22 -2.02 -15.90
C LEU A 139 -5.64 -1.34 -17.14
N PRO A 140 -4.38 -0.88 -17.12
CA PRO A 140 -3.75 -0.26 -18.28
C PRO A 140 -3.57 -1.33 -19.36
N ILE A 141 -4.45 -1.31 -20.37
CA ILE A 141 -4.38 -2.18 -21.54
C ILE A 141 -4.17 -1.28 -22.75
N GLY A 142 -2.90 -1.07 -23.12
CA GLY A 142 -2.50 -0.27 -24.28
C GLY A 142 -2.52 1.25 -24.09
N GLU A 143 -3.16 1.76 -23.06
CA GLU A 143 -3.23 3.19 -22.72
C GLU A 143 -3.10 3.42 -21.21
N GLU A 144 -2.51 4.56 -20.85
CA GLU A 144 -2.44 5.03 -19.47
C GLU A 144 -3.82 5.46 -18.94
N ILE A 145 -4.04 5.25 -17.64
CA ILE A 145 -5.29 5.60 -16.98
C ILE A 145 -5.01 6.66 -15.93
N PHE A 146 -5.33 7.90 -16.27
CA PHE A 146 -5.12 9.04 -15.39
C PHE A 146 -6.17 9.14 -14.28
N PHE A 147 -5.71 9.47 -13.09
CA PHE A 147 -6.56 9.86 -11.98
C PHE A 147 -6.91 11.36 -12.07
N ASP A 148 -7.87 11.73 -12.91
CA ASP A 148 -8.17 13.14 -13.29
C ASP A 148 -8.96 13.95 -12.22
N ASN A 149 -8.65 15.25 -12.08
CA ASN A 149 -9.35 16.22 -11.21
C ASN A 149 -10.79 16.56 -11.63
N ARG A 150 -11.15 16.36 -12.91
CA ARG A 150 -12.54 16.59 -13.39
C ARG A 150 -13.54 15.71 -12.65
N SER A 151 -13.03 14.68 -11.98
CA SER A 151 -13.75 13.66 -11.22
C SER A 151 -14.01 14.05 -9.77
N MET A 152 -13.58 15.21 -9.27
CA MET A 152 -13.43 15.37 -7.83
C MET A 152 -13.80 16.75 -7.29
N ILE A 153 -14.33 16.75 -6.06
CA ILE A 153 -14.80 17.89 -5.29
C ILE A 153 -14.10 17.80 -3.93
N PRO A 154 -13.72 18.92 -3.28
CA PRO A 154 -13.15 18.87 -1.94
C PRO A 154 -14.03 18.11 -0.95
N SER A 155 -13.40 17.33 -0.06
CA SER A 155 -14.12 16.50 0.91
C SER A 155 -13.46 16.50 2.28
N GLN A 156 -14.28 16.74 3.29
CA GLN A 156 -13.88 16.69 4.71
C GLN A 156 -14.09 15.30 5.32
N HIS A 157 -14.55 14.32 4.53
CA HIS A 157 -14.95 13.00 5.02
C HIS A 157 -13.99 11.88 4.58
N LEU A 158 -13.28 12.07 3.47
CA LEU A 158 -12.30 11.10 2.97
C LEU A 158 -11.14 10.98 3.95
N LYS A 159 -10.97 9.78 4.51
CA LYS A 159 -9.89 9.44 5.45
C LYS A 159 -8.85 8.51 4.85
N ARG A 160 -9.24 7.71 3.85
CA ARG A 160 -8.35 6.78 3.15
C ARG A 160 -8.58 6.84 1.65
N ILE A 161 -7.49 6.99 0.91
CA ILE A 161 -7.47 6.89 -0.55
C ILE A 161 -6.51 5.77 -0.91
N ARG A 162 -6.99 4.83 -1.72
CA ARG A 162 -6.21 3.76 -2.33
C ARG A 162 -6.29 3.89 -3.84
N LEU A 163 -5.14 4.07 -4.48
CA LEU A 163 -5.01 4.18 -5.92
C LEU A 163 -4.20 2.99 -6.41
N GLN A 164 -4.72 2.26 -7.39
CA GLN A 164 -4.07 1.05 -7.88
C GLN A 164 -4.07 0.99 -9.41
N MET A 165 -2.92 0.75 -10.05
CA MET A 165 -2.83 0.64 -11.52
C MET A 165 -3.36 1.89 -12.25
N VAL A 166 -2.96 3.07 -11.76
CA VAL A 166 -3.33 4.39 -12.32
C VAL A 166 -2.10 5.29 -12.45
N THR A 167 -2.18 6.27 -13.34
CA THR A 167 -1.17 7.31 -13.54
C THR A 167 -1.55 8.56 -12.74
N LEU A 168 -0.56 9.12 -12.02
CA LEU A 168 -0.70 10.31 -11.19
C LEU A 168 0.13 11.45 -11.77
N ASP A 169 -0.54 12.54 -12.09
CA ASP A 169 0.03 13.77 -12.63
C ASP A 169 0.04 14.92 -11.60
N SER A 170 0.52 16.09 -12.01
CA SER A 170 0.55 17.29 -11.14
C SER A 170 -0.79 17.68 -10.56
N ILE A 171 -1.83 17.43 -11.34
CA ILE A 171 -3.20 17.71 -10.98
C ILE A 171 -3.65 16.75 -9.87
N SER A 172 -3.33 15.47 -9.97
CA SER A 172 -3.61 14.43 -8.97
C SER A 172 -3.02 14.79 -7.59
N PHE A 173 -1.76 15.25 -7.53
CA PHE A 173 -1.12 15.59 -6.26
C PHE A 173 -1.65 16.86 -5.62
N ARG A 174 -2.02 17.86 -6.43
CA ARG A 174 -2.69 19.06 -5.91
C ARG A 174 -3.95 18.67 -5.12
N MET A 175 -4.73 17.74 -5.63
CA MET A 175 -5.93 17.23 -4.96
C MET A 175 -5.58 16.55 -3.62
N LEU A 176 -4.63 15.62 -3.64
CA LEU A 176 -4.19 14.88 -2.45
C LEU A 176 -3.66 15.80 -1.34
N ASN A 177 -3.07 16.94 -1.72
CA ASN A 177 -2.49 17.90 -0.79
C ASN A 177 -3.50 18.89 -0.20
N PHE A 178 -4.48 19.34 -0.99
CA PHE A 178 -5.31 20.50 -0.63
C PHE A 178 -6.81 20.19 -0.49
N ASP A 179 -7.34 19.21 -1.21
CA ASP A 179 -8.80 19.00 -1.31
C ASP A 179 -9.34 18.01 -0.28
N PHE A 180 -8.47 17.27 0.40
CA PHE A 180 -8.82 16.25 1.40
C PHE A 180 -8.18 16.52 2.77
N PRO A 181 -8.64 17.54 3.52
CA PRO A 181 -8.05 17.94 4.80
C PRO A 181 -8.19 16.90 5.92
N ALA A 182 -9.02 15.86 5.73
CA ALA A 182 -9.21 14.76 6.67
C ALA A 182 -8.47 13.47 6.25
N LEU A 183 -7.68 13.51 5.16
CA LEU A 183 -7.00 12.34 4.61
C LEU A 183 -5.88 11.89 5.55
N GLU A 184 -6.03 10.69 6.12
CA GLU A 184 -5.07 10.12 7.06
C GLU A 184 -4.20 9.02 6.43
N HIS A 185 -4.73 8.32 5.42
CA HIS A 185 -4.07 7.17 4.80
C HIS A 185 -4.06 7.30 3.28
N LEU A 186 -2.87 7.24 2.68
CA LEU A 186 -2.67 7.18 1.24
C LEU A 186 -1.97 5.86 0.88
N GLU A 187 -2.59 5.08 0.01
CA GLU A 187 -2.04 3.84 -0.53
C GLU A 187 -1.93 3.96 -2.06
N LEU A 188 -0.71 3.83 -2.57
CA LEU A 188 -0.39 3.79 -4.00
C LEU A 188 0.14 2.40 -4.32
N GLN A 189 -0.44 1.74 -5.31
CA GLN A 189 -0.08 0.37 -5.67
C GLN A 189 -0.02 0.21 -7.19
N ASP A 190 1.10 -0.28 -7.73
CA ASP A 190 1.21 -0.52 -9.19
C ASP A 190 0.93 0.78 -10.01
N CYS A 191 1.29 1.96 -9.48
CA CYS A 191 0.99 3.27 -10.08
C CYS A 191 2.19 3.91 -10.78
N ASN A 192 1.94 4.66 -11.86
CA ASN A 192 2.93 5.51 -12.49
C ASN A 192 2.79 6.94 -11.96
N VAL A 193 3.91 7.59 -11.62
CA VAL A 193 3.93 8.91 -10.99
C VAL A 193 4.79 9.84 -11.82
N TRP A 194 4.16 10.83 -12.44
CA TRP A 194 4.84 11.81 -13.27
C TRP A 194 5.80 12.71 -12.45
N PRO A 195 6.73 13.42 -13.11
CA PRO A 195 7.82 14.16 -12.48
C PRO A 195 7.43 15.30 -11.54
N MET A 196 8.37 15.67 -10.66
CA MET A 196 8.33 16.85 -9.78
C MET A 196 7.09 16.97 -8.89
N GLN A 197 6.61 15.85 -8.36
CA GLN A 197 5.46 15.86 -7.48
C GLN A 197 5.87 15.92 -6.00
N LYS A 198 5.21 16.81 -5.28
CA LYS A 198 5.36 16.96 -3.84
C LYS A 198 4.11 16.43 -3.15
N ILE A 199 4.27 15.48 -2.23
CA ILE A 199 3.24 15.13 -1.26
C ILE A 199 3.41 16.08 -0.09
N SER A 200 2.46 17.00 0.08
CA SER A 200 2.42 17.99 1.15
C SER A 200 1.08 17.90 1.87
N SER A 201 1.03 17.16 2.97
CA SER A 201 -0.20 17.00 3.75
C SER A 201 0.04 17.07 5.24
N ARG A 202 -0.80 17.85 5.93
CA ARG A 202 -0.80 17.94 7.40
C ARG A 202 -1.71 16.91 8.06
N SER A 203 -2.60 16.25 7.32
CA SER A 203 -3.52 15.26 7.88
C SER A 203 -3.02 13.82 7.75
N LEU A 204 -2.13 13.56 6.79
CA LEU A 204 -1.60 12.22 6.54
C LEU A 204 -0.84 11.67 7.75
N LYS A 205 -1.23 10.46 8.14
CA LYS A 205 -0.61 9.63 9.19
C LYS A 205 0.10 8.41 8.63
N THR A 206 -0.31 7.94 7.45
CA THR A 206 0.24 6.75 6.82
C THR A 206 0.34 6.91 5.31
N ILE A 207 1.51 6.62 4.75
CA ILE A 207 1.76 6.51 3.31
C ILE A 207 2.30 5.12 3.03
N GLN A 208 1.65 4.43 2.09
CA GLN A 208 2.06 3.13 1.58
C GLN A 208 2.19 3.22 0.07
N ILE A 209 3.38 2.90 -0.43
CA ILE A 209 3.73 2.93 -1.85
C ILE A 209 4.26 1.53 -2.17
N SER A 210 3.72 0.89 -3.19
CA SER A 210 4.14 -0.46 -3.58
C SER A 210 4.12 -0.64 -5.09
N ARG A 211 5.22 -1.12 -5.68
CA ARG A 211 5.31 -1.37 -7.13
C ARG A 211 4.95 -0.16 -7.99
N CYS A 212 5.19 1.04 -7.47
CA CYS A 212 5.00 2.29 -8.19
C CYS A 212 6.29 2.71 -8.90
N ASP A 213 6.14 3.31 -10.07
CA ASP A 213 7.22 3.88 -10.86
C ASP A 213 7.14 5.41 -10.82
N PHE A 214 8.21 6.06 -10.37
CA PHE A 214 8.31 7.51 -10.25
C PHE A 214 9.30 8.04 -11.28
N GLU A 215 8.88 8.88 -12.23
CA GLU A 215 9.70 9.25 -13.39
C GLU A 215 10.91 10.16 -13.08
N GLU A 216 10.87 10.95 -12.01
CA GLU A 216 11.97 11.83 -11.57
C GLU A 216 12.06 11.88 -10.03
N GLY A 217 12.69 12.90 -9.45
CA GLY A 217 12.72 13.11 -8.01
C GLY A 217 11.40 13.62 -7.42
N HIS A 218 11.08 13.13 -6.22
CA HIS A 218 9.84 13.43 -5.51
C HIS A 218 10.11 13.88 -4.07
N GLU A 219 9.24 14.74 -3.55
CA GLU A 219 9.34 15.23 -2.18
C GLU A 219 8.16 14.78 -1.33
N ILE A 220 8.44 14.22 -0.15
CA ILE A 220 7.44 13.92 0.88
C ILE A 220 7.63 14.88 2.06
N CYS A 221 6.62 15.71 2.28
CA CYS A 221 6.53 16.69 3.36
C CYS A 221 5.22 16.46 4.13
N ALA A 222 5.28 15.69 5.21
CA ALA A 222 4.10 15.29 5.98
C ALA A 222 4.40 15.30 7.50
N PRO A 223 4.15 16.44 8.19
CA PRO A 223 4.51 16.62 9.60
C PRO A 223 3.93 15.58 10.56
N ASN A 224 2.70 15.14 10.31
CA ASN A 224 1.96 14.22 11.17
C ASN A 224 2.06 12.76 10.68
N LEU A 225 2.99 12.47 9.76
CA LEU A 225 3.18 11.13 9.23
C LEU A 225 3.82 10.23 10.28
N ASN A 226 3.13 9.15 10.66
CA ASN A 226 3.61 8.18 11.64
C ASN A 226 4.27 6.95 10.98
N HIS A 227 3.77 6.58 9.79
CA HIS A 227 4.22 5.41 9.06
C HIS A 227 4.45 5.71 7.57
N LEU A 228 5.64 5.35 7.09
CA LEU A 228 6.00 5.41 5.68
C LEU A 228 6.47 4.02 5.23
N SER A 229 5.83 3.46 4.21
CA SER A 229 6.25 2.21 3.58
C SER A 229 6.40 2.39 2.08
N ILE A 230 7.56 2.02 1.54
CA ILE A 230 7.89 2.03 0.11
C ILE A 230 8.42 0.63 -0.23
N LEU A 231 7.75 -0.10 -1.12
CA LEU A 231 8.03 -1.50 -1.42
C LEU A 231 8.13 -1.73 -2.93
N ASP A 232 9.25 -2.25 -3.41
CA ASP A 232 9.53 -2.63 -4.80
C ASP A 232 9.19 -1.49 -5.78
N SER A 233 9.64 -0.26 -5.49
CA SER A 233 9.29 0.96 -6.24
C SER A 233 10.51 1.65 -6.83
N SER A 234 10.46 2.00 -8.11
CA SER A 234 11.52 2.73 -8.82
C SER A 234 11.36 4.24 -8.70
N PHE A 235 12.49 4.96 -8.62
CA PHE A 235 12.54 6.42 -8.65
C PHE A 235 13.60 6.86 -9.67
N GLY A 236 13.15 7.47 -10.77
CA GLY A 236 13.94 8.13 -11.83
C GLY A 236 14.79 9.32 -11.35
N GLY A 237 14.87 9.52 -10.04
CA GLY A 237 15.52 10.66 -9.42
C GLY A 237 15.48 10.58 -7.89
N ILE A 238 15.64 11.73 -7.25
CA ILE A 238 15.93 11.77 -5.83
C ILE A 238 14.63 11.85 -5.00
N LEU A 239 14.44 10.88 -4.11
CA LEU A 239 13.43 10.94 -3.06
C LEU A 239 13.91 11.82 -1.90
N VAL A 240 13.26 12.96 -1.68
CA VAL A 240 13.55 13.88 -0.58
C VAL A 240 12.46 13.77 0.49
N THR A 241 12.86 13.44 1.72
CA THR A 241 11.95 13.48 2.87
C THR A 241 12.21 14.71 3.72
N ARG A 242 11.21 15.59 3.90
CA ARG A 242 11.30 16.79 4.75
C ARG A 242 10.20 16.79 5.80
N ASP A 243 10.47 17.43 6.94
CA ASP A 243 9.50 17.68 7.99
C ASP A 243 8.72 16.44 8.46
N LEU A 244 9.39 15.28 8.63
CA LEU A 244 8.76 14.05 9.11
C LEU A 244 8.93 13.85 10.63
N HIS A 245 8.61 14.88 11.42
CA HIS A 245 8.92 14.89 12.86
C HIS A 245 8.10 13.89 13.69
N SER A 246 6.91 13.49 13.23
CA SER A 246 6.06 12.50 13.91
C SER A 246 6.36 11.04 13.49
N LEU A 247 7.35 10.82 12.64
CA LEU A 247 7.59 9.52 12.00
C LEU A 247 8.11 8.50 12.99
N VAL A 248 7.33 7.44 13.22
CA VAL A 248 7.64 6.38 14.18
C VAL A 248 8.27 5.18 13.50
N ALA A 249 7.76 4.81 12.32
CA ALA A 249 8.16 3.60 11.61
C ALA A 249 8.31 3.83 10.11
N VAL A 250 9.46 3.41 9.56
CA VAL A 250 9.78 3.50 8.14
C VAL A 250 10.20 2.15 7.60
N SER A 251 9.65 1.75 6.47
CA SER A 251 10.04 0.54 5.74
C SER A 251 10.26 0.88 4.27
N ILE A 252 11.52 0.89 3.84
CA ILE A 252 11.89 1.04 2.44
C ILE A 252 12.50 -0.29 2.00
N CYS A 253 11.87 -0.94 1.01
CA CYS A 253 12.35 -2.18 0.42
C CYS A 253 12.35 -2.01 -1.09
N LEU A 254 13.50 -1.99 -1.75
CA LEU A 254 13.61 -1.89 -3.21
C LEU A 254 14.24 -3.16 -3.78
N GLY A 255 13.84 -3.52 -4.99
CA GLY A 255 14.37 -4.65 -5.75
C GLY A 255 15.72 -4.35 -6.38
N ASN A 256 16.40 -5.38 -6.91
CA ASN A 256 17.75 -5.26 -7.49
C ASN A 256 17.77 -4.62 -8.88
N GLN A 257 16.61 -4.47 -9.53
CA GLN A 257 16.46 -3.77 -10.81
C GLN A 257 15.98 -2.33 -10.65
N ASP A 258 15.73 -1.88 -9.42
CA ASP A 258 15.22 -0.53 -9.16
C ASP A 258 16.38 0.49 -9.18
N GLU A 259 16.06 1.71 -9.57
CA GLU A 259 17.00 2.83 -9.48
C GLU A 259 17.44 3.10 -8.04
N ILE A 260 18.69 3.55 -7.95
CA ILE A 260 19.44 3.76 -6.73
C ILE A 260 18.81 4.85 -5.84
N LEU A 261 18.60 4.55 -4.55
CA LEU A 261 18.17 5.56 -3.57
C LEU A 261 19.29 6.56 -3.26
N ASP A 262 18.95 7.84 -3.31
CA ASP A 262 19.85 8.92 -2.96
C ASP A 262 19.99 9.13 -1.43
N HIS A 263 21.08 9.77 -1.03
CA HIS A 263 21.47 10.03 0.35
C HIS A 263 20.49 10.85 1.18
N ARG A 264 19.70 11.71 0.53
CA ARG A 264 18.78 12.67 1.18
C ARG A 264 17.53 12.02 1.76
N VAL A 265 17.36 10.71 1.55
CA VAL A 265 16.31 9.91 2.19
C VAL A 265 16.50 9.84 3.71
N PHE A 266 17.74 9.97 4.21
CA PHE A 266 17.99 9.89 5.66
C PHE A 266 17.66 11.17 6.43
N ASP A 267 17.60 12.34 5.77
CA ASP A 267 17.45 13.65 6.42
C ASP A 267 16.19 13.74 7.28
N GLY A 268 15.10 13.08 6.86
CA GLY A 268 13.82 13.04 7.57
C GLY A 268 13.69 11.94 8.63
N LEU A 269 14.69 11.07 8.82
CA LEU A 269 14.55 9.81 9.56
C LEU A 269 15.11 9.85 11.00
N SER A 270 15.60 10.99 11.46
CA SER A 270 16.31 11.13 12.74
C SER A 270 15.49 10.76 14.00
N GLN A 271 14.16 10.89 13.94
CA GLN A 271 13.25 10.65 15.07
C GLN A 271 12.64 9.24 15.09
N VAL A 272 12.94 8.42 14.08
CA VAL A 272 12.28 7.13 13.85
C VAL A 272 12.65 6.10 14.93
N THR A 273 11.68 5.32 15.39
CA THR A 273 11.89 4.24 16.38
C THR A 273 12.12 2.88 15.74
N THR A 274 11.57 2.68 14.54
CA THR A 274 11.70 1.45 13.74
C THR A 274 12.09 1.79 12.30
N LEU A 275 13.28 1.36 11.88
CA LEU A 275 13.77 1.57 10.52
C LEU A 275 14.00 0.22 9.85
N LYS A 276 13.37 0.00 8.70
CA LYS A 276 13.63 -1.14 7.82
C LYS A 276 14.11 -0.60 6.47
N LEU A 277 15.32 -0.97 6.08
CA LEU A 277 15.96 -0.53 4.84
C LEU A 277 16.56 -1.71 4.10
N HIS A 278 15.83 -2.19 3.09
CA HIS A 278 16.22 -3.30 2.22
C HIS A 278 16.28 -2.80 0.78
N ALA A 279 17.30 -2.03 0.41
CA ALA A 279 17.39 -1.45 -0.93
C ALA A 279 18.84 -1.52 -1.44
N PRO A 280 19.06 -1.67 -2.77
CA PRO A 280 20.38 -1.50 -3.34
C PRO A 280 20.82 -0.04 -3.16
N LEU A 281 21.97 0.15 -2.54
CA LEU A 281 22.60 1.45 -2.33
C LEU A 281 24.02 1.39 -2.93
N PRO A 282 24.41 2.27 -3.86
CA PRO A 282 25.75 2.25 -4.45
C PRO A 282 26.78 2.68 -3.43
N GLU A 283 27.84 1.89 -3.30
CA GLU A 283 28.98 2.12 -2.41
C GLU A 283 29.46 3.59 -2.36
N PRO A 284 29.73 4.29 -3.48
CA PRO A 284 30.27 5.66 -3.41
C PRO A 284 29.24 6.71 -2.97
N THR A 285 27.95 6.47 -3.20
CA THR A 285 26.90 7.36 -2.69
C THR A 285 26.60 7.05 -1.24
N LEU A 286 26.49 5.77 -0.88
CA LEU A 286 26.26 5.27 0.46
C LEU A 286 27.29 5.80 1.44
N GLU A 287 28.59 5.75 1.11
CA GLU A 287 29.64 6.29 1.96
C GLU A 287 29.46 7.78 2.24
N ARG A 288 29.10 8.57 1.22
CA ARG A 288 28.78 10.00 1.36
C ARG A 288 27.50 10.22 2.18
N SER A 289 26.44 9.46 1.90
CA SER A 289 25.15 9.53 2.62
C SER A 289 25.30 9.27 4.09
N LEU A 290 26.09 8.26 4.41
CA LEU A 290 26.28 7.76 5.74
C LEU A 290 27.16 8.73 6.55
N GLN A 291 28.14 9.39 5.93
CA GLN A 291 28.90 10.48 6.56
C GLN A 291 28.01 11.66 6.97
N THR A 292 27.01 12.01 6.15
CA THR A 292 26.05 13.09 6.43
C THR A 292 24.80 12.63 7.18
N CYS A 293 24.70 11.33 7.50
CA CYS A 293 23.50 10.74 8.09
C CYS A 293 23.23 11.31 9.49
N PRO A 294 21.97 11.66 9.82
CA PRO A 294 21.64 12.16 11.14
C PRO A 294 21.84 11.10 12.22
N VAL A 295 21.97 11.56 13.47
CA VAL A 295 21.96 10.66 14.62
C VAL A 295 20.52 10.15 14.84
N PHE A 296 20.36 8.82 14.83
CA PHE A 296 19.09 8.15 15.09
C PHE A 296 18.82 8.05 16.60
N SER A 297 18.50 9.19 17.20
CA SER A 297 18.43 9.37 18.66
C SER A 297 17.39 8.48 19.36
N ASN A 298 16.36 8.02 18.64
CA ASN A 298 15.23 7.25 19.17
C ASN A 298 15.08 5.86 18.55
N LEU A 299 16.00 5.44 17.68
CA LEU A 299 15.90 4.17 16.98
C LEU A 299 16.10 3.00 17.94
N THR A 300 15.11 2.10 18.00
CA THR A 300 15.11 0.91 18.87
C THR A 300 15.13 -0.39 18.10
N SER A 301 14.60 -0.41 16.88
CA SER A 301 14.55 -1.58 15.99
C SER A 301 15.07 -1.21 14.61
N LEU A 302 16.06 -1.97 14.12
CA LEU A 302 16.69 -1.77 12.83
C LEU A 302 16.64 -3.08 12.02
N VAL A 303 16.18 -3.00 10.78
CA VAL A 303 16.20 -4.10 9.81
C VAL A 303 16.97 -3.65 8.58
N LEU A 304 18.04 -4.37 8.23
CA LEU A 304 18.88 -4.05 7.07
C LEU A 304 18.91 -5.21 6.07
N GLY A 305 19.02 -4.87 4.78
CA GLY A 305 19.28 -5.81 3.69
C GLY A 305 20.76 -6.12 3.51
N GLU A 306 21.11 -6.78 2.40
CA GLU A 306 22.45 -7.28 2.10
C GLU A 306 23.54 -6.20 1.92
N TRP A 307 23.17 -4.99 1.50
CA TRP A 307 24.09 -3.86 1.32
C TRP A 307 24.86 -3.48 2.58
N CYS A 308 24.39 -3.89 3.77
CA CYS A 308 25.11 -3.66 5.02
C CYS A 308 26.42 -4.49 5.14
N MET A 309 26.65 -5.43 4.21
CA MET A 309 27.89 -6.19 4.07
C MET A 309 28.96 -5.45 3.22
N ALA A 310 28.59 -4.37 2.52
CA ALA A 310 29.52 -3.64 1.66
C ALA A 310 30.66 -2.97 2.44
N SER A 311 31.78 -2.69 1.75
CA SER A 311 32.97 -2.02 2.32
C SER A 311 33.37 -2.53 3.72
N ASP A 312 33.52 -3.86 3.88
CA ASP A 312 33.85 -4.51 5.15
C ASP A 312 32.92 -4.14 6.32
N PHE A 313 31.61 -4.12 6.06
CA PHE A 313 30.56 -3.77 7.04
C PHE A 313 30.61 -2.30 7.53
N ALA A 314 31.36 -1.41 6.87
CA ALA A 314 31.41 0.01 7.22
C ALA A 314 30.01 0.66 7.31
N PRO A 315 29.07 0.39 6.40
CA PRO A 315 27.71 0.94 6.48
C PRO A 315 26.96 0.52 7.73
N LEU A 316 27.05 -0.78 8.08
CA LEU A 316 26.44 -1.34 9.29
C LEU A 316 27.01 -0.67 10.53
N LEU A 317 28.34 -0.65 10.65
CA LEU A 317 29.01 -0.10 11.83
C LEU A 317 28.72 1.38 12.05
N LEU A 318 28.62 2.17 10.98
CA LEU A 318 28.30 3.59 11.11
C LEU A 318 26.88 3.81 11.61
N ILE A 319 25.89 3.11 11.07
CA ILE A 319 24.50 3.23 11.53
C ILE A 319 24.39 2.80 13.00
N LEU A 320 25.09 1.73 13.39
CA LEU A 320 25.13 1.29 14.79
C LEU A 320 25.70 2.38 15.70
N ARG A 321 26.85 3.00 15.35
CA ARG A 321 27.42 4.13 16.12
C ARG A 321 26.48 5.34 16.22
N ARG A 322 25.66 5.57 15.20
CA ARG A 322 24.69 6.68 15.15
C ARG A 322 23.34 6.34 15.81
N SER A 323 23.19 5.16 16.40
CA SER A 323 21.91 4.65 16.93
C SER A 323 22.02 4.23 18.41
N PRO A 324 22.26 5.16 19.35
CA PRO A 324 22.63 4.85 20.73
C PRO A 324 21.57 4.08 21.53
N LYS A 325 20.29 4.16 21.14
CA LYS A 325 19.16 3.48 21.83
C LYS A 325 18.75 2.15 21.19
N LEU A 326 19.50 1.66 20.20
CA LEU A 326 19.14 0.46 19.45
C LEU A 326 19.12 -0.78 20.35
N LYS A 327 18.02 -1.55 20.29
CA LYS A 327 17.81 -2.77 21.09
C LYS A 327 17.68 -4.02 20.23
N TYR A 328 17.12 -3.89 19.02
CA TYR A 328 16.82 -5.00 18.14
C TYR A 328 17.44 -4.76 16.76
N LEU A 329 18.28 -5.70 16.32
CA LEU A 329 18.89 -5.69 14.99
C LEU A 329 18.41 -6.92 14.21
N THR A 330 17.96 -6.73 12.98
CA THR A 330 17.65 -7.82 12.05
C THR A 330 18.39 -7.62 10.74
N LEU A 331 19.14 -8.61 10.30
CA LEU A 331 19.86 -8.58 9.03
C LEU A 331 19.23 -9.61 8.11
N LYS A 332 18.83 -9.19 6.90
CA LYS A 332 18.20 -10.04 5.89
C LYS A 332 19.13 -10.15 4.67
N LEU A 333 19.89 -11.24 4.63
CA LEU A 333 20.87 -11.54 3.57
C LEU A 333 20.19 -12.47 2.55
N ARG A 334 20.18 -12.10 1.26
CA ARG A 334 19.61 -12.96 0.19
C ARG A 334 20.65 -13.99 -0.28
N THR A 335 20.16 -15.08 -0.87
CA THR A 335 20.93 -16.23 -1.38
C THR A 335 21.31 -16.17 -2.85
N GLU A 336 20.89 -15.15 -3.60
CA GLU A 336 21.02 -15.17 -5.05
C GLU A 336 22.35 -14.57 -5.51
N GLN A 337 23.24 -15.50 -5.88
CA GLN A 337 24.43 -15.40 -6.73
C GLN A 337 24.88 -13.98 -7.14
N HIS A 338 25.99 -13.61 -6.50
CA HIS A 338 27.01 -12.65 -6.88
C HIS A 338 26.98 -12.05 -8.30
N GLY A 339 27.09 -10.72 -8.32
CA GLY A 339 27.50 -9.89 -9.43
C GLY A 339 26.92 -8.50 -9.23
N GLU A 340 27.34 -7.73 -8.21
CA GLU A 340 28.38 -6.72 -8.36
C GLU A 340 28.77 -6.16 -6.97
N CYS A 341 29.42 -6.97 -6.14
CA CYS A 341 30.35 -6.44 -5.13
C CYS A 341 31.71 -7.05 -5.48
N LYS A 342 32.34 -6.51 -6.52
CA LYS A 342 33.69 -6.95 -6.91
C LYS A 342 34.63 -6.66 -5.76
N ALA A 343 35.12 -7.74 -5.16
CA ALA A 343 36.21 -7.75 -4.21
C ALA A 343 37.39 -6.90 -4.72
N ALA A 344 37.69 -5.82 -4.01
CA ALA A 344 39.08 -5.44 -3.82
C ALA A 344 39.56 -6.22 -2.60
N GLY A 345 40.26 -7.32 -2.84
CA GLY A 345 40.88 -8.12 -1.80
C GLY A 345 41.73 -7.25 -0.88
N ARG A 346 41.26 -7.06 0.35
CA ARG A 346 42.12 -6.79 1.49
C ARG A 346 41.76 -7.79 2.57
N ASN A 347 42.74 -8.60 2.95
CA ASN A 347 42.69 -9.32 4.21
C ASN A 347 42.34 -8.32 5.32
N PRO A 348 41.46 -8.67 6.27
CA PRO A 348 41.18 -7.81 7.40
C PRO A 348 42.46 -7.67 8.22
N SER A 349 43.16 -6.55 8.08
CA SER A 349 44.10 -6.15 9.11
C SER A 349 43.28 -5.54 10.24
N PRO A 350 43.44 -6.01 11.49
CA PRO A 350 42.81 -5.37 12.62
C PRO A 350 43.49 -4.01 12.79
N ARG A 351 42.94 -2.96 12.18
CA ARG A 351 43.27 -1.61 12.59
C ARG A 351 42.66 -1.43 13.97
N GLU A 352 43.48 -1.69 14.97
CA GLU A 352 43.35 -1.17 16.32
C GLU A 352 43.22 0.35 16.24
N GLU A 353 41.99 0.84 16.14
CA GLU A 353 41.63 2.19 16.58
C GLU A 353 40.54 2.04 17.64
N SER A 354 41.02 1.69 18.84
CA SER A 354 40.78 2.48 20.04
C SER A 354 39.51 3.35 20.01
N SER A 355 38.36 2.72 20.26
CA SER A 355 37.31 3.16 21.19
C SER A 355 36.11 2.22 21.03
N LEU A 356 36.00 1.21 21.91
CA LEU A 356 34.75 0.44 22.07
C LEU A 356 33.59 1.31 22.64
N GLY A 357 33.82 2.60 22.90
CA GLY A 357 32.82 3.55 23.35
C GLY A 357 32.04 4.14 22.16
N GLY A 358 30.72 3.96 22.16
CA GLY A 358 29.82 4.61 21.20
C GLY A 358 28.84 3.68 20.49
N TYR A 359 28.94 2.36 20.67
CA TYR A 359 27.96 1.41 20.15
C TYR A 359 26.80 1.17 21.13
N PRO A 360 25.59 0.88 20.62
CA PRO A 360 24.41 0.63 21.45
C PRO A 360 24.46 -0.74 22.14
N SER A 361 23.79 -0.85 23.29
CA SER A 361 23.56 -2.14 23.96
C SER A 361 22.43 -2.92 23.28
N ILE A 362 22.80 -3.68 22.24
CA ILE A 362 21.86 -4.51 21.47
C ILE A 362 21.43 -5.72 22.30
N LYS A 363 20.12 -5.91 22.48
CA LYS A 363 19.54 -7.03 23.25
C LYS A 363 19.38 -8.29 22.42
N ARG A 364 19.03 -8.13 21.14
CA ARG A 364 18.79 -9.26 20.23
C ARG A 364 19.17 -8.89 18.82
N THR A 365 19.95 -9.75 18.20
CA THR A 365 20.32 -9.72 16.79
C THR A 365 19.78 -10.96 16.10
N VAL A 366 19.03 -10.80 15.01
CA VAL A 366 18.55 -11.91 14.18
C VAL A 366 19.16 -11.79 12.79
N ILE A 367 19.85 -12.83 12.34
CA ILE A 367 20.47 -12.88 11.01
C ILE A 367 19.70 -13.92 10.20
N TYR A 368 19.04 -13.49 9.13
CA TYR A 368 18.43 -14.36 8.12
C TYR A 368 19.42 -14.51 6.96
N CYS A 369 19.85 -15.73 6.67
CA CYS A 369 20.83 -16.01 5.63
C CYS A 369 20.55 -17.33 4.90
N GLY A 370 21.24 -17.51 3.77
CA GLY A 370 21.27 -18.78 3.05
C GLY A 370 21.96 -19.91 3.79
N ARG A 371 21.78 -21.14 3.28
CA ARG A 371 22.70 -22.23 3.62
C ARG A 371 24.09 -21.86 3.09
N ASP A 372 25.09 -21.95 3.97
CA ASP A 372 26.52 -21.78 3.67
C ASP A 372 26.96 -20.39 3.18
N ASP A 373 26.34 -19.32 3.67
CA ASP A 373 26.79 -17.95 3.37
C ASP A 373 28.17 -17.66 4.04
N PRO A 374 29.25 -17.45 3.25
CA PRO A 374 30.60 -17.33 3.78
C PRO A 374 30.83 -16.07 4.63
N TRP A 375 30.00 -15.05 4.45
CA TRP A 375 30.14 -13.76 5.14
C TRP A 375 29.56 -13.76 6.55
N VAL A 376 28.67 -14.71 6.86
CA VAL A 376 28.02 -14.79 8.18
C VAL A 376 29.04 -14.98 9.30
N SER A 377 30.10 -15.76 9.08
CA SER A 377 31.17 -15.95 10.08
C SER A 377 31.92 -14.64 10.37
N SER A 378 32.26 -13.88 9.34
CA SER A 378 32.91 -12.57 9.46
C SER A 378 31.99 -11.54 10.13
N LEU A 379 30.71 -11.52 9.75
CA LEU A 379 29.69 -10.65 10.33
C LEU A 379 29.48 -10.91 11.83
N VAL A 380 29.41 -12.19 12.23
CA VAL A 380 29.27 -12.57 13.65
C VAL A 380 30.49 -12.10 14.45
N LYS A 381 31.72 -12.22 13.91
CA LYS A 381 32.93 -11.69 14.56
C LYS A 381 32.87 -10.18 14.80
N VAL A 382 32.31 -9.42 13.85
CA VAL A 382 32.16 -7.96 13.96
C VAL A 382 31.06 -7.58 14.95
N LEU A 383 29.97 -8.34 15.03
CA LEU A 383 28.84 -8.04 15.91
C LEU A 383 29.02 -8.54 17.35
N LEU A 384 29.79 -9.60 17.56
CA LEU A 384 30.11 -10.17 18.87
C LEU A 384 30.48 -9.13 19.93
N PRO A 385 31.47 -8.24 19.71
CA PRO A 385 31.86 -7.23 20.71
C PRO A 385 30.80 -6.13 20.94
N ILE A 386 29.81 -6.00 20.06
CA ILE A 386 28.73 -5.00 20.18
C ILE A 386 27.52 -5.57 20.93
N VAL A 387 27.22 -6.85 20.72
CA VAL A 387 26.04 -7.52 21.28
C VAL A 387 26.34 -8.13 22.66
N ILE A 388 27.53 -8.70 22.86
CA ILE A 388 27.91 -9.35 24.12
C ILE A 388 28.57 -8.31 25.03
N PRO A 389 28.21 -8.26 26.34
CA PRO A 389 27.49 -9.29 27.11
C PRO A 389 25.97 -9.13 27.22
N CYS A 390 25.39 -8.08 26.64
CA CYS A 390 24.02 -7.66 26.96
C CYS A 390 22.91 -8.33 26.11
N GLY A 391 23.26 -9.15 25.12
CA GLY A 391 22.28 -9.68 24.18
C GLY A 391 22.68 -10.99 23.50
N GLU A 392 21.79 -11.46 22.63
CA GLU A 392 21.88 -12.74 21.94
C GLU A 392 21.91 -12.56 20.41
N ILE A 393 22.67 -13.42 19.72
CA ILE A 393 22.68 -13.52 18.26
C ILE A 393 21.98 -14.82 17.85
N SER A 394 20.91 -14.71 17.06
CA SER A 394 20.16 -15.84 16.48
C SER A 394 20.35 -15.85 14.97
N ILE A 395 20.86 -16.97 14.44
CA ILE A 395 21.00 -17.19 13.00
C ILE A 395 19.85 -18.09 12.56
N LYS A 396 19.14 -17.68 11.50
CA LYS A 396 18.00 -18.39 10.92
C LYS A 396 18.24 -18.60 9.44
N GLY A 397 18.07 -19.83 8.97
CA GLY A 397 17.97 -20.11 7.54
C GLY A 397 16.65 -19.59 6.99
N HIS A 398 16.64 -19.20 5.71
CA HIS A 398 15.40 -19.01 4.95
C HIS A 398 14.59 -20.31 4.85
#